data_AF-A0A0W0YBZ4-F1
#
_entry.id   AF-A0A0W0YBZ4-F1
#
_cell.length_a   1.000
_cell.length_b   1.000
_cell.length_c   1.000
_cell.angle_alpha   90.00
_cell.angle_beta   90.00
_cell.angle_gamma   90.00
#
_symmetry.space_group_name_H-M   'P 1'
#
loop_
_entity.id
_entity.type
_entity.pdbx_description
1 polymer ?
#
loop_
_entity_poly.entity_id
_entity_poly.type
_entity_poly.pdbx_seq_one_letter_code
_entity_poly.pdbx_strand_id
1 'polypeptide(L)'
;MVNPIKHQFSGAIFHSSFIRKPTLNKILAQHRDKIQYFKLQGFLFFGSVYNITKTIEKLSHIDYIILDFELTTNIDSSIVILFKNLKQLALKNEIKFVILLN
;
A
#
# COMPACT_ATOMS: atom_id res chain seq x y z
N MET A 1 19.93 -2.58 -8.84
CA MET A 1 19.10 -1.63 -8.05
C MET A 1 18.19 -2.44 -7.14
N VAL A 2 17.95 -1.98 -5.92
CA VAL A 2 17.05 -2.67 -4.97
C VAL A 2 15.60 -2.39 -5.37
N ASN A 3 14.73 -3.41 -5.36
CA ASN A 3 13.30 -3.22 -5.59
C ASN A 3 12.72 -2.35 -4.46
N PRO A 4 12.05 -1.22 -4.76
CA PRO A 4 11.48 -0.34 -3.73
C PRO A 4 10.35 -0.99 -2.92
N ILE A 5 9.79 -2.11 -3.39
CA ILE A 5 8.77 -2.88 -2.67
C ILE A 5 9.44 -4.11 -2.06
N LYS A 6 9.62 -4.10 -0.73
CA LYS A 6 10.17 -5.23 0.03
C LYS A 6 9.16 -6.36 0.18
N HIS A 7 7.92 -6.00 0.51
CA HIS A 7 6.80 -6.92 0.66
C HIS A 7 5.57 -6.35 -0.01
N GLN A 8 4.83 -7.24 -0.67
CA GLN A 8 3.49 -6.98 -1.19
C GLN A 8 2.62 -8.17 -0.81
N PHE A 9 1.50 -7.93 -0.14
CA PHE A 9 0.55 -9.00 0.19
C PHE A 9 -0.89 -8.53 0.24
N SER A 10 -1.78 -9.46 -0.09
CA SER A 10 -3.22 -9.32 0.15
C SER A 10 -3.54 -9.66 1.61
N GLY A 11 -4.54 -8.99 2.18
CA GLY A 11 -5.10 -9.35 3.49
C GLY A 11 -5.71 -10.76 3.53
N ALA A 12 -5.96 -11.39 2.37
CA ALA A 12 -6.34 -12.79 2.28
C ALA A 12 -5.23 -13.75 2.76
N ILE A 13 -3.96 -13.37 2.60
CA ILE A 13 -2.79 -14.23 2.86
C ILE A 13 -2.15 -13.90 4.21
N PHE A 14 -2.12 -12.62 4.60
CA PHE A 14 -1.48 -12.18 5.83
C PHE A 14 -2.50 -11.73 6.89
N HIS A 15 -2.33 -12.20 8.12
CA HIS A 15 -3.22 -11.86 9.23
C HIS A 15 -2.47 -11.14 10.34
N SER A 16 -3.03 -10.01 10.76
CA SER A 16 -2.54 -9.29 11.94
C SER A 16 -2.81 -10.12 13.20
N SER A 17 -1.79 -10.27 14.05
CA SER A 17 -1.85 -10.92 15.36
C SER A 17 -2.76 -10.21 16.38
N PHE A 18 -3.32 -9.05 16.01
CA PHE A 18 -4.19 -8.28 16.88
C PHE A 18 -5.51 -9.02 17.17
N ILE A 19 -5.84 -9.18 18.45
CA ILE A 19 -7.08 -9.83 18.90
C ILE A 19 -8.24 -8.85 18.70
N ARG A 20 -9.26 -9.29 17.96
CA ARG A 20 -10.46 -8.50 17.63
C ARG A 20 -11.70 -9.19 18.15
N LYS A 21 -12.75 -8.40 18.38
CA LYS A 21 -14.09 -8.93 18.63
C LYS A 21 -14.53 -9.84 17.45
N PRO A 22 -15.27 -10.93 17.70
CA PRO A 22 -15.70 -11.86 16.64
C PRO A 22 -16.44 -11.19 15.47
N THR A 23 -17.25 -10.16 15.76
CA THR A 23 -17.97 -9.39 14.73
C THR A 23 -17.02 -8.67 13.77
N LEU A 24 -15.95 -8.06 14.29
CA LEU A 24 -14.93 -7.41 13.47
C LEU A 24 -14.14 -8.44 12.65
N ASN A 25 -13.83 -9.61 13.21
CA ASN A 25 -13.17 -10.68 12.47
C ASN A 25 -14.03 -11.18 11.29
N LYS A 26 -15.36 -11.28 11.47
CA LYS A 26 -16.27 -11.66 10.37
C LYS A 26 -16.26 -10.62 9.25
N ILE A 27 -16.35 -9.33 9.58
CA ILE A 27 -16.27 -8.25 8.60
C ILE A 27 -14.92 -8.30 7.87
N LEU A 28 -13.82 -8.42 8.62
CA LEU A 28 -12.49 -8.48 8.02
C LEU A 28 -12.35 -9.68 7.08
N ALA A 29 -12.86 -10.85 7.46
CA ALA A 29 -12.83 -12.06 6.64
C ALA A 29 -13.55 -11.89 5.29
N GLN A 30 -14.61 -11.06 5.24
CA GLN A 30 -15.39 -10.79 4.03
C GLN A 30 -14.74 -9.78 3.07
N HIS A 31 -13.84 -8.93 3.56
CA HIS A 31 -13.25 -7.82 2.79
C HIS A 31 -11.72 -7.88 2.67
N ARG A 32 -11.06 -8.82 3.33
CA ARG A 32 -9.58 -8.89 3.43
C ARG A 32 -8.85 -9.04 2.10
N ASP A 33 -9.47 -9.68 1.13
CA ASP A 33 -8.94 -9.86 -0.23
C ASP A 33 -8.85 -8.53 -0.99
N LYS A 34 -9.73 -7.57 -0.62
CA LYS A 34 -9.75 -6.20 -1.13
C LYS A 34 -8.76 -5.25 -0.42
N ILE A 35 -7.89 -5.78 0.44
CA ILE A 35 -6.83 -5.03 1.12
C ILE A 35 -5.49 -5.44 0.54
N GLN A 36 -4.70 -4.47 0.08
CA GLN A 36 -3.31 -4.66 -0.34
C GLN A 36 -2.38 -3.89 0.59
N TYR A 37 -1.28 -4.52 0.94
CA TYR A 37 -0.23 -3.92 1.74
C TYR A 37 1.08 -3.90 0.97
N PHE A 38 1.80 -2.78 1.07
CA PHE A 38 3.12 -2.57 0.50
C PHE A 38 4.09 -2.10 1.57
N LYS A 39 5.13 -2.89 1.84
CA LYS A 39 6.31 -2.43 2.60
C LYS A 39 7.32 -1.83 1.65
N LEU A 40 7.53 -0.54 1.75
CA LEU A 40 8.48 0.21 0.93
C LEU A 40 9.85 0.24 1.61
N GLN A 41 10.92 0.18 0.82
CA GLN A 41 12.29 0.13 1.33
C GLN A 41 13.29 0.98 0.56
N GLY A 42 14.38 1.34 1.24
CA GLY A 42 15.53 2.01 0.64
C GLY A 42 15.24 3.47 0.28
N PHE A 43 16.05 4.02 -0.63
CA PHE A 43 15.86 5.39 -1.12
C PHE A 43 14.75 5.45 -2.18
N LEU A 44 13.72 6.25 -1.93
CA LEU A 44 12.64 6.49 -2.89
C LEU A 44 12.98 7.69 -3.77
N PHE A 45 13.52 7.40 -4.95
CA PHE A 45 13.77 8.35 -6.02
C PHE A 45 12.78 8.15 -7.18
N PHE A 46 12.89 8.94 -8.25
CA PHE A 46 12.01 8.86 -9.43
C PHE A 46 11.72 7.42 -9.91
N GLY A 47 12.75 6.58 -10.09
CA GLY A 47 12.58 5.21 -10.56
C GLY A 47 11.80 4.33 -9.58
N SER A 48 12.02 4.52 -8.28
CA SER A 48 11.27 3.85 -7.22
C SER A 48 9.79 4.24 -7.26
N VAL A 49 9.51 5.55 -7.35
CA VAL A 49 8.15 6.11 -7.42
C VAL A 49 7.41 5.60 -8.66
N TYR A 50 8.08 5.55 -9.81
CA TYR A 50 7.49 5.00 -11.04
C TYR A 50 7.09 3.53 -10.86
N ASN A 51 7.99 2.70 -10.32
CA ASN A 51 7.72 1.28 -10.11
C ASN A 51 6.57 1.03 -9.12
N ILE A 52 6.56 1.76 -7.99
CA ILE A 52 5.47 1.69 -7.00
C ILE A 52 4.14 2.05 -7.65
N THR A 53 4.08 3.18 -8.36
CA THR A 53 2.87 3.66 -9.04
C THR A 53 2.35 2.61 -10.03
N LYS A 54 3.23 2.09 -10.91
CA LYS A 54 2.86 1.09 -11.91
C LYS A 54 2.42 -0.24 -11.30
N THR A 55 2.94 -0.60 -10.14
CA THR A 55 2.51 -1.80 -9.42
C THR A 55 1.10 -1.61 -8.85
N ILE A 56 0.84 -0.45 -8.25
CA ILE A 56 -0.48 -0.12 -7.67
C ILE A 56 -1.55 0.01 -8.77
N GLU A 57 -1.23 0.63 -9.91
CA GLU A 57 -2.15 0.78 -11.05
C GLU A 57 -2.64 -0.55 -11.65
N LYS A 58 -1.89 -1.65 -11.45
CA LYS A 58 -2.25 -2.99 -11.93
C LYS A 58 -3.23 -3.72 -11.01
N LEU A 59 -3.48 -3.19 -9.82
CA LEU A 59 -4.43 -3.79 -8.88
C LEU A 59 -5.87 -3.58 -9.34
N SER A 60 -6.70 -4.59 -9.13
CA SER A 60 -8.14 -4.56 -9.42
C SER A 60 -8.93 -5.02 -8.20
N HIS A 61 -10.15 -4.51 -8.02
CA HIS A 61 -11.06 -4.91 -6.93
C HIS A 61 -10.47 -4.68 -5.52
N ILE A 62 -9.76 -3.57 -5.34
CA ILE A 62 -9.13 -3.18 -4.07
C ILE A 62 -9.89 -2.00 -3.48
N ASP A 63 -10.25 -2.11 -2.21
CA ASP A 63 -10.90 -1.03 -1.45
C ASP A 63 -9.87 -0.26 -0.61
N TYR A 64 -8.80 -0.94 -0.16
CA TYR A 64 -7.78 -0.37 0.72
C TYR A 64 -6.36 -0.71 0.25
N ILE A 65 -5.50 0.31 0.22
CA ILE A 65 -4.06 0.15 0.00
C ILE A 65 -3.31 0.74 1.19
N ILE A 66 -2.51 -0.08 1.84
CA ILE A 66 -1.64 0.31 2.95
C ILE A 66 -0.22 0.47 2.42
N LEU A 67 0.37 1.65 2.60
CA LEU A 67 1.77 1.93 2.28
C LEU A 67 2.54 2.11 3.58
N ASP A 68 3.47 1.19 3.83
CA ASP A 68 4.34 1.19 4.99
C ASP A 68 5.75 1.68 4.59
N PHE A 69 6.15 2.80 5.19
CA PHE A 69 7.44 3.46 4.92
C PHE A 69 8.53 3.09 5.94
N GLU A 70 8.32 2.14 6.85
CA GLU A 70 9.26 1.83 7.95
C GLU A 70 10.70 1.54 7.47
N LEU A 71 10.87 0.89 6.31
CA LEU A 71 12.20 0.56 5.75
C LEU A 71 12.71 1.59 4.73
N THR A 72 11.99 2.69 4.53
CA THR A 72 12.39 3.76 3.63
C THR A 72 13.49 4.59 4.30
N THR A 73 14.67 4.63 3.67
CA THR A 73 15.85 5.29 4.26
C THR A 73 15.95 6.77 3.92
N ASN A 74 15.42 7.17 2.75
CA ASN A 74 15.37 8.56 2.31
C ASN A 74 14.33 8.70 1.18
N ILE A 75 13.97 9.94 0.83
CA ILE A 75 12.98 10.26 -0.19
C ILE A 75 13.42 11.52 -0.95
N ASP A 76 13.35 11.53 -2.28
CA ASP A 76 13.57 12.75 -3.08
C ASP A 76 12.24 13.48 -3.40
N SER A 77 12.32 14.60 -4.14
CA SER A 77 11.14 15.39 -4.52
C SER A 77 10.13 14.64 -5.39
N SER A 78 10.50 13.51 -6.00
CA SER A 78 9.61 12.69 -6.82
C SER A 78 8.45 12.09 -6.02
N ILE A 79 8.54 12.04 -4.69
CA ILE A 79 7.44 11.56 -3.84
C ILE A 79 6.14 12.36 -4.01
N VAL A 80 6.25 13.66 -4.37
CA VAL A 80 5.10 14.50 -4.69
C VAL A 80 4.31 13.91 -5.87
N ILE A 81 5.03 13.33 -6.84
CA ILE A 81 4.44 12.65 -8.00
C ILE A 81 3.69 11.39 -7.55
N LEU A 82 4.27 10.60 -6.64
CA LEU A 82 3.58 9.44 -6.06
C LEU A 82 2.24 9.87 -5.46
N PHE A 83 2.25 10.80 -4.50
CA PHE A 83 1.02 11.23 -3.83
C PHE A 83 -0.02 11.84 -4.77
N LYS A 84 0.41 12.58 -5.80
CA LYS A 84 -0.49 13.10 -6.84
C LYS A 84 -1.20 11.94 -7.57
N ASN A 85 -0.46 10.92 -7.98
CA ASN A 85 -1.01 9.77 -8.69
C ASN A 85 -1.92 8.93 -7.77
N LEU A 86 -1.53 8.70 -6.51
CA LEU A 86 -2.35 7.98 -5.54
C LEU A 86 -3.68 8.72 -5.27
N LYS A 87 -3.64 10.05 -5.15
CA LYS A 87 -4.86 10.86 -4.99
C LYS A 87 -5.78 10.72 -6.20
N GLN A 88 -5.24 10.74 -7.42
CA GLN A 88 -6.04 10.53 -8.63
C GLN A 88 -6.66 9.13 -8.67
N LEU A 89 -5.89 8.11 -8.28
CA LEU A 89 -6.38 6.73 -8.23
C LEU A 89 -7.48 6.54 -7.18
N ALA A 90 -7.32 7.17 -6.01
CA ALA A 90 -8.31 7.17 -4.94
C ALA A 90 -9.65 7.75 -5.41
N LEU A 91 -9.60 8.91 -6.10
CA LEU A 91 -10.79 9.56 -6.62
C LEU A 91 -11.46 8.77 -7.74
N LYS A 92 -10.67 8.13 -8.61
CA LYS A 92 -11.20 7.39 -9.77
C LYS A 92 -11.85 6.07 -9.38
N ASN A 93 -11.28 5.37 -8.41
CA ASN A 93 -11.62 3.98 -8.11
C ASN A 93 -12.19 3.78 -6.68
N GLU A 94 -12.49 4.87 -5.97
CA GLU A 94 -12.97 4.85 -4.58
C GLU A 94 -12.04 4.13 -3.59
N ILE A 95 -10.73 4.09 -3.90
CA ILE A 95 -9.71 3.42 -3.09
C ILE A 95 -9.32 4.30 -1.91
N LYS A 96 -9.24 3.72 -0.71
CA LYS A 96 -8.71 4.37 0.48
C LYS A 96 -7.25 4.00 0.67
N PHE A 97 -6.39 5.02 0.81
CA PHE A 97 -4.99 4.83 1.15
C PHE A 97 -4.77 5.03 2.64
N VAL A 98 -3.98 4.14 3.25
CA VAL A 98 -3.47 4.28 4.61
C VAL A 98 -1.96 4.38 4.53
N ILE A 99 -1.40 5.43 5.10
CA ILE A 99 0.04 5.67 5.11
C ILE A 99 0.56 5.42 6.52
N LEU A 100 1.53 4.53 6.65
CA LEU A 100 2.25 4.28 7.90
C LEU A 100 3.62 4.93 7.80
N LEU A 101 3.84 5.95 8.62
CA LEU A 101 5.12 6.63 8.81
C LEU A 101 5.66 6.23 10.18
N ASN A 102 6.99 6.18 10.32
CA ASN A 102 7.65 6.08 11.63
C ASN A 102 7.54 7.37 12.42
#